data_AF-A0A7C1Y488-F1
#
_entry.id   AF-A0A7C1Y488-F1
#
_cell.length_a   1.000
_cell.length_b   1.000
_cell.length_c   1.000
_cell.angle_alpha   90.00
_cell.angle_beta   90.00
_cell.angle_gamma   90.00
#
_symmetry.space_group_name_H-M   'P 1'
#
loop_
_entity.id
_entity.type
_entity.pdbx_description
1 polymer ?
#
loop_
_entity_poly.entity_id
_entity_poly.type
_entity_poly.pdbx_seq_one_letter_code
_entity_poly.pdbx_strand_id
1 'polypeptide(L)'
;VFVENGLMREGEAEQVVGFFRELGVEVEVVDAREEFFAALKGVTDPEEKREAVTQTFYKDVFGRLVKDSGARHLLQGTILTDVDETVAGIKRQHNVFAQLGIDPQEAFGYHIIEPLIQLRKDGVRRVGKALGLQAELFERIPFPGPALAARVIGEVTSDRVETVRKATTIVERTLKDTNAFQYMAILHEDRVTGMCDGRRDFGQQIELRCWDSVDARTATPTELPFETLRGMADEIISNVPGVVSVTYNIATKPPSTIEAI
;
A
#
# COMPACT_ATOMS: atom_id res chain seq x y z
N VAL A 1 -17.21 -0.61 -6.57
CA VAL A 1 -16.58 0.72 -6.42
C VAL A 1 -15.12 0.54 -6.05
N PHE A 2 -14.23 1.27 -6.72
CA PHE A 2 -12.82 1.39 -6.40
C PHE A 2 -12.54 2.88 -6.10
N VAL A 3 -11.93 3.18 -4.96
CA VAL A 3 -11.59 4.55 -4.57
C VAL A 3 -10.17 4.84 -5.01
N GLU A 4 -10.00 5.70 -6.00
CA GLU A 4 -8.70 6.20 -6.43
C GLU A 4 -8.26 7.30 -5.47
N ASN A 5 -7.38 6.94 -4.53
CA ASN A 5 -6.89 7.82 -3.48
C ASN A 5 -5.58 8.54 -3.83
N GLY A 6 -4.97 8.24 -4.99
CA GLY A 6 -3.72 8.84 -5.44
C GLY A 6 -2.47 8.29 -4.73
N LEU A 7 -2.63 7.32 -3.84
CA LEU A 7 -1.57 6.70 -3.05
C LEU A 7 -1.25 5.28 -3.51
N MET A 8 -2.00 4.74 -4.49
CA MET A 8 -1.80 3.39 -5.00
C MET A 8 -0.60 3.29 -5.97
N ARG A 9 -0.22 2.04 -6.28
CA ARG A 9 0.81 1.70 -7.27
C ARG A 9 0.43 2.19 -8.67
N GLU A 10 1.44 2.29 -9.52
CA GLU A 10 1.27 2.57 -10.95
C GLU A 10 0.31 1.55 -11.58
N GLY A 11 -0.74 2.05 -12.24
CA GLY A 11 -1.69 1.21 -12.97
C GLY A 11 -2.63 0.36 -12.10
N GLU A 12 -2.66 0.55 -10.77
CA GLU A 12 -3.45 -0.30 -9.87
C GLU A 12 -4.95 -0.23 -10.18
N ALA A 13 -5.49 0.98 -10.39
CA ALA A 13 -6.91 1.16 -10.68
C ALA A 13 -7.30 0.47 -11.99
N GLU A 14 -6.50 0.66 -13.05
CA GLU A 14 -6.71 0.05 -14.35
C GLU A 14 -6.65 -1.47 -14.28
N GLN A 15 -5.69 -2.02 -13.52
CA GLN A 15 -5.55 -3.47 -13.30
C GLN A 15 -6.78 -4.04 -12.58
N VAL A 16 -7.21 -3.39 -11.48
CA VAL A 16 -8.39 -3.84 -10.71
C VAL A 16 -9.65 -3.79 -11.57
N VAL A 17 -9.90 -2.67 -12.26
CA VAL A 17 -11.06 -2.52 -13.15
C VAL A 17 -11.02 -3.55 -14.29
N GLY A 18 -9.86 -3.76 -14.90
CA GLY A 18 -9.67 -4.73 -15.98
C GLY A 18 -10.01 -6.15 -15.52
N PHE A 19 -9.49 -6.55 -14.37
CA PHE A 19 -9.75 -7.87 -13.79
C PHE A 19 -11.24 -8.11 -13.52
N PHE A 20 -11.91 -7.20 -12.81
CA PHE A 20 -13.33 -7.39 -12.50
C PHE A 20 -14.20 -7.37 -13.76
N ARG A 21 -13.81 -6.60 -14.78
CA ARG A 21 -14.49 -6.61 -16.08
C ARG A 21 -14.42 -7.98 -16.75
N GLU A 22 -13.30 -8.69 -16.66
CA GLU A 22 -13.18 -10.07 -17.18
C GLU A 22 -14.11 -11.05 -16.45
N LEU A 23 -14.42 -10.77 -15.18
CA LEU A 23 -15.41 -11.53 -14.39
C LEU A 23 -16.86 -11.08 -14.64
N GLY A 24 -17.10 -10.11 -15.52
CA GLY A 24 -18.42 -9.54 -15.76
C GLY A 24 -18.94 -8.65 -14.62
N VAL A 25 -18.04 -8.15 -13.76
CA VAL A 25 -18.36 -7.24 -12.66
C VAL A 25 -17.98 -5.82 -13.05
N GLU A 26 -18.96 -4.92 -13.02
CA GLU A 26 -18.72 -3.50 -13.25
C GLU A 26 -18.08 -2.85 -12.01
N VAL A 27 -16.98 -2.12 -12.22
CA VAL A 27 -16.29 -1.38 -11.16
C VAL A 27 -16.28 0.10 -11.51
N GLU A 28 -17.07 0.87 -10.78
CA GLU A 28 -17.00 2.32 -10.77
C GLU A 28 -15.72 2.78 -10.06
N VAL A 29 -14.91 3.60 -10.73
CA VAL A 29 -13.74 4.28 -10.14
C VAL A 29 -14.17 5.65 -9.66
N VAL A 30 -14.01 5.90 -8.37
CA VAL A 30 -14.29 7.19 -7.73
C VAL A 30 -12.97 7.88 -7.47
N ASP A 31 -12.74 9.00 -8.15
CA ASP A 31 -11.57 9.85 -7.89
C ASP A 31 -11.77 10.60 -6.57
N ALA A 32 -10.88 10.34 -5.61
CA ALA A 32 -10.87 11.00 -4.30
C ALA A 32 -9.48 11.60 -3.98
N ARG A 33 -8.63 11.79 -4.99
CA ARG A 33 -7.23 12.20 -4.80
C ARG A 33 -7.11 13.51 -4.01
N GLU A 34 -7.98 14.46 -4.32
CA GLU A 34 -7.98 15.77 -3.64
C GLU A 34 -8.27 15.63 -2.15
N GLU A 35 -9.25 14.82 -1.76
CA GLU A 35 -9.58 14.57 -0.36
C GLU A 35 -8.39 13.97 0.41
N PHE A 36 -7.72 12.97 -0.16
CA PHE A 36 -6.57 12.31 0.50
C PHE A 36 -5.36 13.24 0.61
N PHE A 37 -4.99 13.95 -0.45
CA PHE A 37 -3.85 14.87 -0.39
C PHE A 37 -4.13 16.11 0.47
N ALA A 38 -5.38 16.57 0.55
CA ALA A 38 -5.76 17.63 1.48
C ALA A 38 -5.63 17.19 2.94
N ALA A 39 -6.03 15.96 3.27
CA ALA A 39 -5.93 15.40 4.62
C ALA A 39 -4.48 15.14 5.07
N LEU A 40 -3.58 14.84 4.12
CA LEU A 40 -2.17 14.57 4.38
C LEU A 40 -1.28 15.83 4.43
N LYS A 41 -1.84 17.00 4.08
CA LYS A 41 -1.08 18.25 4.02
C LYS A 41 -0.50 18.62 5.39
N GLY A 42 0.82 18.79 5.44
CA GLY A 42 1.56 19.12 6.66
C GLY A 42 1.68 17.98 7.67
N VAL A 43 1.16 16.79 7.39
CA VAL A 43 1.23 15.64 8.29
C VAL A 43 2.52 14.86 8.03
N THR A 44 3.37 14.77 9.04
CA THR A 44 4.68 14.09 8.94
C THR A 44 4.77 12.85 9.81
N ASP A 45 4.06 12.81 10.94
CA ASP A 45 4.06 11.66 11.85
C ASP A 45 3.42 10.42 11.18
N PRO A 46 4.08 9.24 11.22
CA PRO A 46 3.57 8.06 10.55
C PRO A 46 2.20 7.56 11.03
N GLU A 47 1.93 7.62 12.33
CA GLU A 47 0.66 7.17 12.88
C GLU A 47 -0.45 8.18 12.57
N GLU A 48 -0.15 9.48 12.61
CA GLU A 48 -1.08 10.51 12.15
C GLU A 48 -1.39 10.38 10.65
N LYS A 49 -0.40 10.06 9.81
CA LYS A 49 -0.62 9.78 8.38
C LYS A 49 -1.55 8.59 8.18
N ARG A 50 -1.32 7.49 8.91
CA ARG A 50 -2.19 6.30 8.86
C ARG A 50 -3.61 6.66 9.29
N GLU A 51 -3.76 7.42 10.36
CA GLU A 51 -5.07 7.85 10.85
C GLU A 51 -5.77 8.75 9.84
N ALA A 52 -5.07 9.75 9.28
CA ALA A 52 -5.62 10.65 8.26
C ALA A 52 -6.15 9.88 7.04
N VAL A 53 -5.34 8.97 6.49
CA VAL A 53 -5.77 8.12 5.35
C VAL A 53 -7.01 7.29 5.71
N THR A 54 -7.04 6.71 6.91
CA THR A 54 -8.17 5.89 7.38
C THR A 54 -9.44 6.73 7.53
N GLN A 55 -9.34 7.87 8.20
CA GLN A 55 -10.45 8.81 8.41
C GLN A 55 -11.00 9.31 7.08
N THR A 56 -10.15 9.78 6.17
CA THR A 56 -10.58 10.28 4.87
C THR A 56 -11.30 9.21 4.06
N PHE A 57 -10.78 7.98 4.05
CA PHE A 57 -11.45 6.88 3.36
C PHE A 57 -12.86 6.65 3.93
N TYR A 58 -13.00 6.46 5.24
CA TYR A 58 -14.27 6.02 5.82
C TYR A 58 -15.29 7.16 5.98
N LYS A 59 -14.83 8.31 6.46
CA LYS A 59 -15.69 9.44 6.84
C LYS A 59 -16.05 10.33 5.67
N ASP A 60 -15.06 10.69 4.84
CA ASP A 60 -15.22 11.72 3.82
C ASP A 60 -15.64 11.13 2.47
N VAL A 61 -15.12 9.94 2.13
CA VAL A 61 -15.34 9.31 0.82
C VAL A 61 -16.38 8.20 0.90
N PHE A 62 -16.10 7.13 1.65
CA PHE A 62 -16.92 5.92 1.68
C PHE A 62 -18.33 6.19 2.22
N GLY A 63 -18.46 6.98 3.28
CA GLY A 63 -19.76 7.32 3.85
C GLY A 63 -20.70 8.04 2.87
N ARG A 64 -20.16 8.92 2.00
CA ARG A 64 -20.93 9.57 0.92
C ARG A 64 -21.33 8.54 -0.14
N LEU A 65 -20.38 7.73 -0.60
CA LEU A 65 -20.62 6.71 -1.62
C LEU A 65 -21.72 5.72 -1.24
N VAL A 66 -21.73 5.27 0.01
CA VAL A 66 -22.78 4.36 0.46
C VAL A 66 -24.15 5.03 0.46
N LYS A 67 -24.24 6.27 0.96
CA LYS A 67 -25.49 7.03 0.96
C LYS A 67 -26.02 7.25 -0.46
N ASP A 68 -25.15 7.63 -1.38
CA ASP A 68 -25.51 7.92 -2.78
C ASP A 68 -25.90 6.64 -3.55
N SER A 69 -25.28 5.50 -3.22
CA SER A 69 -25.58 4.21 -3.86
C SER A 69 -26.96 3.64 -3.53
N GLY A 70 -27.55 4.01 -2.38
CA GLY A 70 -28.77 3.39 -1.85
C GLY A 70 -28.63 1.90 -1.52
N ALA A 71 -27.39 1.37 -1.43
CA ALA A 71 -27.14 -0.03 -1.16
C ALA A 71 -27.61 -0.42 0.25
N ARG A 72 -28.32 -1.55 0.35
CA ARG A 72 -28.80 -2.10 1.64
C ARG A 72 -27.82 -3.07 2.29
N HIS A 73 -26.84 -3.57 1.53
CA HIS A 73 -25.87 -4.55 1.99
C HIS A 73 -24.46 -4.14 1.56
N LEU A 74 -23.51 -4.29 2.47
CA LEU A 74 -22.09 -4.11 2.23
C LEU A 74 -21.37 -5.45 2.36
N LEU A 75 -20.63 -5.85 1.34
CA LEU A 75 -19.78 -7.03 1.40
C LEU A 75 -18.40 -6.64 1.94
N GLN A 76 -17.94 -7.33 2.99
CA GLN A 76 -16.58 -7.21 3.50
C GLN A 76 -15.82 -8.53 3.34
N GLY A 77 -14.56 -8.43 2.92
CA GLY A 77 -13.64 -9.56 2.74
C GLY A 77 -12.99 -10.04 4.03
N THR A 78 -13.59 -9.77 5.19
CA THR A 78 -13.10 -10.14 6.52
C THR A 78 -12.82 -11.65 6.63
N ILE A 79 -11.65 -12.03 7.17
CA ILE A 79 -11.26 -13.43 7.36
C ILE A 79 -11.10 -13.80 8.83
N LEU A 80 -11.09 -15.09 9.15
CA LEU A 80 -10.99 -15.61 10.52
C LEU A 80 -9.72 -15.10 11.24
N THR A 81 -8.61 -14.98 10.51
CA THR A 81 -7.36 -14.44 11.06
C THR A 81 -7.53 -13.02 11.57
N ASP A 82 -8.32 -12.17 10.89
CA ASP A 82 -8.57 -10.81 11.33
C ASP A 82 -9.41 -10.77 12.62
N VAL A 83 -10.31 -11.75 12.81
CA VAL A 83 -11.15 -11.86 14.02
C VAL A 83 -10.28 -12.23 15.21
N ASP A 84 -9.46 -13.27 15.04
CA ASP A 84 -8.54 -13.78 16.06
C ASP A 84 -7.59 -12.65 16.54
N GLU A 85 -7.07 -11.84 15.62
CA GLU A 85 -6.16 -10.74 15.95
C GLU A 85 -6.85 -9.56 16.64
N THR A 86 -8.14 -9.29 16.35
CA THR A 86 -8.89 -8.27 17.07
C THR A 86 -9.32 -8.72 18.47
N VAL A 87 -9.74 -9.98 18.63
CA VAL A 87 -10.04 -10.54 19.97
C VAL A 87 -8.78 -10.56 20.85
N ALA A 88 -7.61 -10.80 20.26
CA ALA A 88 -6.34 -10.73 20.96
C ALA A 88 -5.85 -9.29 21.25
N GLY A 89 -6.57 -8.25 20.78
CA GLY A 89 -6.18 -6.84 20.94
C GLY A 89 -4.98 -6.42 20.07
N ILE A 90 -4.61 -7.23 19.07
CA ILE A 90 -3.41 -7.05 18.24
C ILE A 90 -3.74 -6.31 16.92
N LYS A 91 -4.94 -6.51 16.36
CA LYS A 91 -5.42 -5.75 15.19
C LYS A 91 -6.56 -4.79 15.53
N ARG A 92 -6.33 -3.52 15.21
CA ARG A 92 -7.33 -2.43 15.17
C ARG A 92 -8.30 -2.53 13.97
N GLN A 93 -8.48 -3.66 13.30
CA GLN A 93 -9.20 -3.68 12.00
C GLN A 93 -10.62 -4.27 12.00
N HIS A 94 -11.01 -5.11 12.97
CA HIS A 94 -12.43 -5.46 13.04
C HIS A 94 -13.24 -4.25 13.50
N ASN A 95 -14.19 -3.88 12.64
CA ASN A 95 -15.07 -2.73 12.79
C ASN A 95 -14.33 -1.40 12.87
N VAL A 96 -13.61 -1.02 11.80
CA VAL A 96 -13.16 0.38 11.63
C VAL A 96 -14.31 1.34 11.89
N PHE A 97 -15.54 1.01 11.45
CA PHE A 97 -16.73 1.77 11.78
C PHE A 97 -16.96 1.90 13.30
N ALA A 98 -16.99 0.82 14.08
CA ALA A 98 -17.18 0.90 15.53
C ALA A 98 -16.04 1.63 16.26
N GLN A 99 -14.81 1.52 15.77
CA GLN A 99 -13.65 2.24 16.33
C GLN A 99 -13.66 3.73 16.02
N LEU A 100 -14.21 4.10 14.87
CA LEU A 100 -14.54 5.47 14.51
C LEU A 100 -15.80 5.98 15.24
N GLY A 101 -16.44 5.15 16.08
CA GLY A 101 -17.69 5.47 16.78
C GLY A 101 -18.91 5.51 15.86
N ILE A 102 -18.81 4.89 14.68
CA ILE A 102 -19.83 4.86 13.63
C ILE A 102 -20.53 3.51 13.69
N ASP A 103 -21.78 3.48 14.15
CA ASP A 103 -22.64 2.31 13.91
C ASP A 103 -23.06 2.32 12.43
N PRO A 104 -22.68 1.32 11.62
CA PRO A 104 -23.01 1.27 10.19
C PRO A 104 -24.51 1.32 9.91
N GLN A 105 -25.31 0.72 10.78
CA GLN A 105 -26.76 0.66 10.62
C GLN A 105 -27.40 2.01 11.00
N GLU A 106 -26.91 2.69 12.04
CA GLU A 106 -27.40 4.04 12.39
C GLU A 106 -26.88 5.13 11.45
N ALA A 107 -25.62 5.05 11.02
CA ALA A 107 -24.97 6.11 10.24
C ALA A 107 -25.29 6.06 8.74
N PHE A 108 -25.54 4.86 8.20
CA PHE A 108 -25.64 4.65 6.77
C PHE A 108 -26.75 3.69 6.33
N GLY A 109 -27.41 2.98 7.25
CA GLY A 109 -28.60 2.18 6.94
C GLY A 109 -28.36 0.88 6.18
N TYR A 110 -27.15 0.30 6.23
CA TYR A 110 -26.81 -0.96 5.55
C TYR A 110 -26.47 -2.10 6.51
N HIS A 111 -26.61 -3.33 6.02
CA HIS A 111 -26.18 -4.56 6.68
C HIS A 111 -24.85 -5.06 6.14
N ILE A 112 -23.91 -5.39 7.03
CA ILE A 112 -22.63 -5.99 6.64
C ILE A 112 -22.81 -7.49 6.43
N ILE A 113 -22.28 -8.00 5.32
CA ILE A 113 -22.20 -9.43 4.99
C ILE A 113 -20.72 -9.79 4.82
N GLU A 114 -20.27 -10.83 5.53
CA GLU A 114 -18.85 -11.24 5.59
C GLU A 114 -18.69 -12.71 5.14
N PRO A 115 -18.66 -12.98 3.82
CA PRO A 115 -18.71 -14.35 3.30
C PRO A 115 -17.46 -15.20 3.65
N LEU A 116 -16.35 -14.55 3.98
CA LEU A 116 -15.05 -15.19 4.18
C LEU A 116 -14.66 -15.33 5.66
N ILE A 117 -15.54 -14.94 6.59
CA ILE A 117 -15.22 -14.81 8.03
C ILE A 117 -14.74 -16.11 8.68
N GLN A 118 -15.09 -17.27 8.11
CA GLN A 118 -14.70 -18.58 8.62
C GLN A 118 -13.38 -19.12 8.02
N LEU A 119 -12.78 -18.39 7.07
CA LEU A 119 -11.60 -18.85 6.33
C LEU A 119 -10.32 -18.23 6.88
N ARG A 120 -9.22 -18.99 6.85
CA ARG A 120 -7.85 -18.47 7.01
C ARG A 120 -7.26 -18.10 5.63
N LYS A 121 -6.10 -17.44 5.61
CA LYS A 121 -5.46 -16.94 4.38
C LYS A 121 -5.28 -18.02 3.30
N ASP A 122 -4.85 -19.22 3.69
CA ASP A 122 -4.72 -20.38 2.81
C ASP A 122 -6.08 -20.84 2.25
N GLY A 123 -7.13 -20.80 3.08
CA GLY A 123 -8.51 -21.06 2.67
C GLY A 123 -9.01 -20.08 1.61
N VAL A 124 -8.76 -18.77 1.79
CA VAL A 124 -9.15 -17.76 0.80
C VAL A 124 -8.43 -17.97 -0.54
N ARG A 125 -7.13 -18.28 -0.52
CA ARG A 125 -6.37 -18.60 -1.75
C ARG A 125 -6.95 -19.80 -2.48
N ARG A 126 -7.33 -20.86 -1.75
CA ARG A 126 -7.98 -22.05 -2.32
C ARG A 126 -9.34 -21.74 -2.94
N VAL A 127 -10.14 -20.87 -2.30
CA VAL A 127 -11.41 -20.39 -2.85
C VAL A 127 -11.16 -19.59 -4.13
N GLY A 128 -10.21 -18.66 -4.14
CA GLY A 128 -9.86 -17.89 -5.34
C GLY A 128 -9.47 -18.80 -6.52
N LYS A 129 -8.63 -19.80 -6.26
CA LYS A 129 -8.26 -20.81 -7.26
C LYS A 129 -9.46 -21.62 -7.76
N ALA A 130 -10.37 -22.03 -6.87
CA ALA A 130 -11.57 -22.78 -7.24
C ALA A 130 -12.56 -21.94 -8.06
N LEU A 131 -12.58 -20.63 -7.86
CA LEU A 131 -13.37 -19.67 -8.63
C LEU A 131 -12.73 -19.31 -9.99
N GLY A 132 -11.53 -19.85 -10.30
CA GLY A 132 -10.83 -19.56 -11.55
C GLY A 132 -10.15 -18.20 -11.57
N LEU A 133 -9.92 -17.57 -10.41
CA LEU A 133 -9.19 -16.31 -10.33
C LEU A 133 -7.72 -16.52 -10.70
N GLN A 134 -7.13 -15.55 -11.39
CA GLN A 134 -5.70 -15.51 -11.70
C GLN A 134 -4.86 -15.52 -10.41
N ALA A 135 -3.75 -16.27 -10.42
CA ALA A 135 -2.91 -16.44 -9.23
C ALA A 135 -2.34 -15.12 -8.73
N GLU A 136 -2.05 -14.23 -9.68
CA GLU A 136 -1.58 -12.87 -9.50
C GLU A 136 -2.50 -12.01 -8.62
N LEU A 137 -3.73 -12.42 -8.32
CA LEU A 137 -4.64 -11.66 -7.44
C LEU A 137 -4.50 -12.03 -5.97
N PHE A 138 -4.25 -13.30 -5.69
CA PHE A 138 -4.21 -13.82 -4.32
C PHE A 138 -2.79 -14.16 -3.85
N GLU A 139 -1.81 -14.06 -4.75
CA GLU A 139 -0.37 -14.21 -4.46
C GLU A 139 0.39 -12.88 -4.38
N ARG A 140 -0.28 -11.73 -4.56
CA ARG A 140 0.38 -10.40 -4.44
C ARG A 140 1.01 -10.22 -3.06
N ILE A 141 2.16 -9.56 -3.07
CA ILE A 141 2.82 -9.09 -1.85
C ILE A 141 1.87 -8.11 -1.14
N PRO A 142 1.74 -8.20 0.20
CA PRO A 142 0.93 -7.28 0.98
C PRO A 142 1.31 -5.84 0.69
N PHE A 143 0.31 -5.00 0.42
CA PHE A 143 0.48 -3.56 0.32
C PHE A 143 -0.13 -2.92 1.58
N PRO A 144 0.63 -2.08 2.32
CA PRO A 144 0.18 -1.56 3.60
C PRO A 144 -1.06 -0.67 3.45
N GLY A 145 -1.86 -0.55 4.51
CA GLY A 145 -3.09 0.24 4.54
C GLY A 145 -2.95 1.68 4.00
N PRO A 146 -1.95 2.48 4.45
CA PRO A 146 -1.71 3.81 3.90
C PRO A 146 -0.97 3.81 2.53
N ALA A 147 -0.83 2.66 1.88
CA ALA A 147 -0.33 2.56 0.51
C ALA A 147 1.07 3.21 0.34
N LEU A 148 1.29 4.01 -0.72
CA LEU A 148 2.55 4.73 -0.92
C LEU A 148 2.80 5.85 0.11
N ALA A 149 1.80 6.26 0.90
CA ALA A 149 2.05 7.22 1.98
C ALA A 149 2.96 6.62 3.08
N ALA A 150 2.93 5.28 3.26
CA ALA A 150 3.91 4.54 4.09
C ALA A 150 5.26 4.31 3.40
N ARG A 151 5.49 4.89 2.21
CA ARG A 151 6.77 4.85 1.50
C ARG A 151 7.46 6.21 1.46
N VAL A 152 6.84 7.26 2.00
CA VAL A 152 7.37 8.63 1.98
C VAL A 152 7.63 9.10 3.40
N ILE A 153 8.91 9.25 3.77
CA ILE A 153 9.31 9.86 5.04
C ILE A 153 8.94 11.35 5.00
N GLY A 154 8.40 11.87 6.11
CA GLY A 154 7.90 13.25 6.19
C GLY A 154 6.53 13.43 5.53
N GLU A 155 6.29 14.63 4.99
CA GLU A 155 5.03 15.04 4.36
C GLU A 155 4.77 14.28 3.04
N VAL A 156 3.51 13.92 2.82
CA VAL A 156 3.06 13.19 1.62
C VAL A 156 2.38 14.15 0.66
N THR A 157 3.07 14.49 -0.42
CA THR A 157 2.55 15.32 -1.52
C THR A 157 2.39 14.51 -2.80
N SER A 158 1.56 14.97 -3.74
CA SER A 158 1.37 14.31 -5.03
C SER A 158 2.70 14.04 -5.75
N ASP A 159 3.61 15.03 -5.77
CA ASP A 159 4.91 14.89 -6.44
C ASP A 159 5.80 13.84 -5.75
N ARG A 160 5.81 13.82 -4.41
CA ARG A 160 6.59 12.83 -3.63
C ARG A 160 6.03 11.41 -3.83
N VAL A 161 4.71 11.29 -3.89
CA VAL A 161 4.06 10.00 -4.17
C VAL A 161 4.37 9.53 -5.59
N GLU A 162 4.36 10.44 -6.57
CA GLU A 162 4.74 10.11 -7.95
C GLU A 162 6.20 9.66 -8.06
N THR A 163 7.12 10.33 -7.38
CA THR A 163 8.53 9.89 -7.31
C THR A 163 8.63 8.46 -6.78
N VAL A 164 8.02 8.17 -5.62
CA VAL A 164 8.14 6.84 -5.01
C VAL A 164 7.35 5.78 -5.79
N ARG A 165 6.28 6.15 -6.50
CA ARG A 165 5.53 5.26 -7.40
C ARG A 165 6.40 4.75 -8.55
N LYS A 166 7.13 5.64 -9.21
CA LYS A 166 8.07 5.26 -10.29
C LYS A 166 9.20 4.39 -9.77
N ALA A 167 9.79 4.76 -8.63
CA ALA A 167 10.83 3.95 -7.99
C ALA A 167 10.30 2.56 -7.60
N THR A 168 9.09 2.49 -7.03
CA THR A 168 8.42 1.23 -6.67
C THR A 168 8.21 0.35 -7.89
N THR A 169 7.80 0.90 -9.02
CA THR A 169 7.60 0.15 -10.27
C THR A 169 8.90 -0.54 -10.74
N ILE A 170 10.03 0.16 -10.67
CA ILE A 170 11.35 -0.38 -11.02
C ILE A 170 11.74 -1.51 -10.04
N VAL A 171 11.55 -1.29 -8.74
CA VAL A 171 11.88 -2.27 -7.69
C VAL A 171 11.02 -3.53 -7.84
N GLU A 172 9.70 -3.38 -7.94
CA GLU A 172 8.79 -4.53 -8.06
C GLU A 172 9.08 -5.33 -9.34
N ARG A 173 9.29 -4.65 -10.48
CA ARG A 173 9.62 -5.34 -11.74
C ARG A 173 10.94 -6.11 -11.66
N THR A 174 11.94 -5.55 -10.98
CA THR A 174 13.28 -6.16 -10.90
C THR A 174 13.32 -7.31 -9.90
N LEU A 175 12.56 -7.23 -8.82
CA LEU A 175 12.62 -8.18 -7.71
C LEU A 175 11.48 -9.20 -7.68
N LYS A 176 10.50 -9.12 -8.60
CA LYS A 176 9.34 -10.03 -8.66
C LYS A 176 9.69 -11.53 -8.69
N ASP A 177 10.83 -11.89 -9.29
CA ASP A 177 11.25 -13.28 -9.45
C ASP A 177 12.16 -13.74 -8.30
N THR A 178 12.35 -12.89 -7.28
CA THR A 178 13.07 -13.24 -6.05
C THR A 178 12.13 -13.94 -5.07
N ASN A 179 12.70 -14.75 -4.17
CA ASN A 179 11.96 -15.37 -3.07
C ASN A 179 11.92 -14.46 -1.82
N ALA A 180 12.19 -13.17 -1.98
CA ALA A 180 12.18 -12.23 -0.87
C ALA A 180 10.78 -12.15 -0.26
N PHE A 181 10.72 -12.02 1.05
CA PHE A 181 9.47 -11.87 1.79
C PHE A 181 8.74 -10.58 1.43
N GLN A 182 9.49 -9.48 1.33
CA GLN A 182 8.96 -8.18 0.95
C GLN A 182 10.07 -7.27 0.43
N TYR A 183 9.75 -6.45 -0.57
CA TYR A 183 10.63 -5.40 -1.08
C TYR A 183 9.88 -4.11 -1.36
N MET A 184 10.60 -2.99 -1.36
CA MET A 184 10.03 -1.65 -1.41
C MET A 184 11.08 -0.58 -1.73
N ALA A 185 10.61 0.51 -2.33
CA ALA A 185 11.33 1.79 -2.36
C ALA A 185 10.77 2.72 -1.27
N ILE A 186 11.65 3.43 -0.56
CA ILE A 186 11.31 4.43 0.44
C ILE A 186 11.94 5.76 0.01
N LEU A 187 11.12 6.81 -0.10
CA LEU A 187 11.57 8.16 -0.36
C LEU A 187 11.92 8.86 0.95
N HIS A 188 13.17 9.29 1.07
CA HIS A 188 13.64 10.06 2.22
C HIS A 188 13.10 11.51 2.19
N GLU A 189 12.98 12.13 3.36
CA GLU A 189 12.68 13.55 3.48
C GLU A 189 13.91 14.39 3.16
N ASP A 190 15.06 13.95 3.67
CA ASP A 190 16.35 14.59 3.42
C ASP A 190 16.72 14.56 1.94
N ARG A 191 17.39 15.63 1.53
CA ARG A 191 18.01 15.77 0.22
C ARG A 191 19.52 15.61 0.33
N VAL A 192 20.15 15.19 -0.76
CA VAL A 192 21.59 14.92 -0.82
C VAL A 192 22.19 15.50 -2.08
N THR A 193 23.48 15.80 -2.06
CA THR A 193 24.17 16.33 -3.24
C THR A 193 24.35 15.26 -4.30
N GLY A 194 24.06 15.58 -5.55
CA GLY A 194 24.30 14.73 -6.71
C GLY A 194 24.58 15.54 -7.96
N MET A 195 24.51 14.87 -9.11
CA MET A 195 24.73 15.48 -10.42
C MET A 195 23.51 15.26 -11.30
N CYS A 196 22.92 16.35 -11.81
CA CYS A 196 21.85 16.35 -12.80
C CYS A 196 22.32 17.17 -14.00
N ASP A 197 22.22 16.62 -15.22
CA ASP A 197 22.60 17.30 -16.47
C ASP A 197 23.98 17.98 -16.43
N GLY A 198 24.97 17.30 -15.84
CA GLY A 198 26.34 17.80 -15.74
C GLY A 198 26.55 18.94 -14.73
N ARG A 199 25.56 19.25 -13.89
CA ARG A 199 25.66 20.26 -12.82
C ARG A 199 25.39 19.62 -11.47
N ARG A 200 26.00 20.20 -10.42
CA ARG A 200 25.67 19.84 -9.05
C ARG A 200 24.23 20.22 -8.76
N ASP A 201 23.51 19.29 -8.17
CA ASP A 201 22.13 19.48 -7.72
C ASP A 201 21.97 18.90 -6.32
N PHE A 202 20.92 19.32 -5.62
CA PHE A 202 20.52 18.75 -4.35
C PHE A 202 19.30 17.87 -4.63
N GLY A 203 19.44 16.57 -4.72
CA GLY A 203 18.35 15.69 -5.15
C GLY A 203 17.72 14.91 -4.00
N GLN A 204 16.66 14.19 -4.34
CA GLN A 204 15.99 13.22 -3.50
C GLN A 204 16.81 11.92 -3.40
N GLN A 205 16.57 11.17 -2.32
CA GLN A 205 17.18 9.86 -2.08
C GLN A 205 16.11 8.78 -1.95
N ILE A 206 16.33 7.67 -2.66
CA ILE A 206 15.53 6.44 -2.53
C ILE A 206 16.32 5.40 -1.73
N GLU A 207 15.73 4.90 -0.66
CA GLU A 207 16.22 3.71 0.05
C GLU A 207 15.49 2.48 -0.47
N LEU A 208 16.26 1.51 -0.94
CA LEU A 208 15.78 0.19 -1.30
C LEU A 208 15.78 -0.69 -0.04
N ARG A 209 14.66 -1.37 0.21
CA ARG A 209 14.59 -2.43 1.22
C ARG A 209 14.09 -3.71 0.57
N CYS A 210 14.78 -4.82 0.84
CA CYS A 210 14.40 -6.16 0.42
C CYS A 210 14.72 -7.09 1.57
N TRP A 211 13.74 -7.88 2.00
CA TRP A 211 13.81 -8.62 3.25
C TRP A 211 13.53 -10.10 3.04
N ASP A 212 14.31 -10.94 3.70
CA ASP A 212 14.02 -12.36 3.90
C ASP A 212 13.42 -12.55 5.31
N SER A 213 12.28 -13.21 5.38
CA SER A 213 11.56 -13.49 6.63
C SER A 213 10.59 -14.65 6.46
N VAL A 214 10.23 -15.30 7.57
CA VAL A 214 9.20 -16.34 7.61
C VAL A 214 7.87 -15.79 8.12
N ASP A 215 7.91 -14.91 9.13
CA ASP A 215 6.73 -14.45 9.89
C ASP A 215 6.70 -12.94 10.16
N ALA A 216 7.61 -12.18 9.54
CA ALA A 216 7.83 -10.75 9.75
C ALA A 216 8.21 -10.34 11.19
N ARG A 217 8.42 -11.25 12.15
CA ARG A 217 8.88 -10.90 13.51
C ARG A 217 10.37 -10.62 13.53
N THR A 218 11.15 -11.45 12.82
CA THR A 218 12.56 -11.23 12.52
C THR A 218 12.76 -11.20 11.01
N ALA A 219 13.72 -10.40 10.54
CA ALA A 219 14.03 -10.33 9.12
C ALA A 219 15.49 -9.93 8.90
N THR A 220 16.08 -10.43 7.82
CA THR A 220 17.40 -10.04 7.34
C THR A 220 17.28 -9.36 5.99
N PRO A 221 18.13 -8.37 5.67
CA PRO A 221 18.17 -7.82 4.32
C PRO A 221 18.55 -8.94 3.34
N THR A 222 17.81 -9.07 2.23
CA THR A 222 18.10 -10.07 1.20
C THR A 222 19.49 -9.79 0.61
N GLU A 223 20.33 -10.81 0.45
CA GLU A 223 21.65 -10.67 -0.18
C GLU A 223 21.52 -10.59 -1.72
N LEU A 224 21.01 -9.46 -2.21
CA LEU A 224 20.88 -9.21 -3.64
C LEU A 224 22.27 -9.09 -4.28
N PRO A 225 22.51 -9.68 -5.47
CA PRO A 225 23.75 -9.46 -6.21
C PRO A 225 23.99 -7.97 -6.41
N PHE A 226 25.22 -7.52 -6.19
CA PHE A 226 25.55 -6.09 -6.29
C PHE A 226 25.28 -5.52 -7.69
N GLU A 227 25.41 -6.35 -8.73
CA GLU A 227 25.02 -5.98 -10.11
C GLU A 227 23.52 -5.67 -10.24
N THR A 228 22.64 -6.42 -9.55
CA THR A 228 21.21 -6.13 -9.51
C THR A 228 20.93 -4.80 -8.80
N LEU A 229 21.62 -4.54 -7.67
CA LEU A 229 21.51 -3.27 -6.94
C LEU A 229 21.97 -2.08 -7.80
N ARG A 230 23.11 -2.22 -8.49
CA ARG A 230 23.62 -1.21 -9.41
C ARG A 230 22.66 -0.95 -10.58
N GLY A 231 22.13 -2.02 -11.20
CA GLY A 231 21.16 -1.89 -12.29
C GLY A 231 19.90 -1.14 -11.86
N MET A 232 19.35 -1.46 -10.67
CA MET A 232 18.22 -0.71 -10.12
C MET A 232 18.58 0.76 -9.83
N ALA A 233 19.76 1.02 -9.26
CA ALA A 233 20.21 2.38 -8.97
C ALA A 233 20.33 3.23 -10.25
N ASP A 234 20.98 2.69 -11.28
CA ASP A 234 21.17 3.36 -12.57
C ASP A 234 19.81 3.64 -13.23
N GLU A 235 18.88 2.67 -13.18
CA GLU A 235 17.55 2.82 -13.75
C GLU A 235 16.70 3.84 -13.00
N ILE A 236 16.73 3.84 -11.66
CA ILE A 236 16.00 4.81 -10.83
C ILE A 236 16.53 6.23 -11.10
N ILE A 237 17.84 6.43 -11.09
CA ILE A 237 18.45 7.76 -11.31
C ILE A 237 18.12 8.26 -12.74
N SER A 238 18.07 7.37 -13.72
CA SER A 238 17.80 7.74 -15.12
C SER A 238 16.33 8.05 -15.41
N ASN A 239 15.40 7.41 -14.70
CA ASN A 239 13.97 7.44 -15.05
C ASN A 239 13.07 8.11 -14.00
N VAL A 240 13.59 8.42 -12.80
CA VAL A 240 12.84 9.07 -11.73
C VAL A 240 13.37 10.49 -11.52
N PRO A 241 12.69 11.52 -12.06
CA PRO A 241 13.17 12.90 -11.99
C PRO A 241 13.43 13.36 -10.55
N GLY A 242 14.58 14.03 -10.35
CA GLY A 242 14.96 14.60 -9.07
C GLY A 242 15.62 13.63 -8.09
N VAL A 243 15.65 12.32 -8.35
CA VAL A 243 16.40 11.35 -7.55
C VAL A 243 17.87 11.33 -7.98
N VAL A 244 18.78 11.49 -7.02
CA VAL A 244 20.23 11.53 -7.29
C VAL A 244 21.03 10.54 -6.44
N SER A 245 20.37 9.85 -5.51
CA SER A 245 20.99 8.89 -4.61
C SER A 245 20.07 7.71 -4.39
N VAL A 246 20.66 6.52 -4.41
CA VAL A 246 19.98 5.25 -4.12
C VAL A 246 20.81 4.50 -3.07
N THR A 247 20.17 4.10 -1.98
CA THR A 247 20.78 3.35 -0.88
C THR A 247 20.11 2.00 -0.71
N TYR A 248 20.76 1.07 -0.01
CA TYR A 248 20.19 -0.24 0.33
C TYR A 248 20.23 -0.46 1.84
N ASN A 249 19.11 -0.86 2.44
CA ASN A 249 19.06 -1.16 3.86
C ASN A 249 19.73 -2.50 4.16
N ILE A 250 20.74 -2.48 5.04
CA ILE A 250 21.51 -3.67 5.44
C ILE A 250 21.35 -4.01 6.93
N ALA A 251 20.44 -3.34 7.64
CA ALA A 251 20.20 -3.60 9.05
C ALA A 251 19.23 -4.77 9.22
N THR A 252 19.39 -5.58 10.27
CA THR A 252 18.43 -6.64 10.60
C THR A 252 17.21 -6.07 11.33
N LYS A 253 16.12 -6.84 11.31
CA LYS A 253 14.98 -6.67 12.23
C LYS A 253 15.07 -7.75 13.32
N PRO A 254 15.27 -7.38 14.61
CA PRO A 254 15.63 -6.06 15.15
C PRO A 254 17.10 -5.64 14.86
N PRO A 255 17.49 -4.36 15.04
CA PRO A 255 16.73 -3.24 15.63
C PRO A 255 15.84 -2.48 14.65
N SER A 256 15.99 -2.70 13.34
CA SER A 256 15.18 -2.03 12.32
C SER A 256 13.78 -2.64 12.20
N THR A 257 12.93 -2.01 11.40
CA THR A 257 11.63 -2.53 10.97
C THR A 257 11.62 -2.75 9.46
N ILE A 258 10.70 -3.59 8.98
CA ILE A 258 10.55 -3.85 7.53
C ILE A 258 10.19 -2.55 6.80
N GLU A 259 9.11 -1.91 7.26
CA GLU A 259 8.69 -0.57 6.84
C GLU A 259 9.58 0.51 7.47
N ALA A 260 9.65 1.67 6.84
CA ALA A 260 10.44 2.82 7.34
C ALA A 260 9.62 3.82 8.16
N ILE A 261 8.29 3.72 8.07
CA ILE A 261 7.30 4.57 8.72
C ILE A 261 6.07 3.73 9.10
#